data_AF-A0A7V7ZHW3-F1
#
_entry.id   AF-A0A7V7ZHW3-F1
#
_cell.length_a   1.000
_cell.length_b   1.000
_cell.length_c   1.000
_cell.angle_alpha   90.00
_cell.angle_beta   90.00
_cell.angle_gamma   90.00
#
_symmetry.space_group_name_H-M   'P 1'
#
loop_
_entity.id
_entity.type
_entity.pdbx_description
1 polymer ?
#
loop_
_entity_poly.entity_id
_entity_poly.type
_entity_poly.pdbx_seq_one_letter_code
_entity_poly.pdbx_strand_id
1 'polypeptide(L)'
;MLALKRWFAWQRWPWLPARIRSWQHMFRVEEVVDRFYPQMLELEQQSMMYLWASPDEPTTAILQGIADEFGSRPRAQIYASDCISINVVECSEQEADRLQAGESFHLGDDRLRGSWLGHRDRWFWEGHDVIEPMLAPNPSGLMLLISHVGPIFDQVIAQPADLEDEPQAPAMPR
;
A
#
# COMPACT_ATOMS: atom_id res chain seq x y z
N MET A 1 25.86 -12.84 13.31
CA MET A 1 25.77 -12.29 11.94
C MET A 1 24.50 -11.47 11.71
N LEU A 2 23.32 -11.93 12.18
CA LEU A 2 22.05 -11.19 12.06
C LEU A 2 22.09 -9.81 12.74
N ALA A 3 22.65 -9.72 13.96
CA ALA A 3 22.77 -8.46 14.71
C ALA A 3 23.61 -7.37 14.00
N LEU A 4 24.71 -7.74 13.33
CA LEU A 4 25.54 -6.80 12.58
C LEU A 4 24.84 -6.32 11.30
N LYS A 5 24.16 -7.23 10.58
CA LYS A 5 23.34 -6.88 9.41
C LYS A 5 22.23 -5.91 9.79
N ARG A 6 21.53 -6.19 10.89
CA ARG A 6 20.49 -5.34 11.48
C ARG A 6 21.05 -3.97 11.83
N TRP A 7 22.10 -3.91 12.65
CA TRP A 7 22.75 -2.65 13.02
C TRP A 7 23.11 -1.81 11.79
N PHE A 8 23.77 -2.42 10.80
CA PHE A 8 24.19 -1.74 9.58
C PHE A 8 23.00 -1.30 8.69
N ALA A 9 21.91 -2.08 8.64
CA ALA A 9 20.70 -1.74 7.89
C ALA A 9 19.97 -0.52 8.48
N TRP A 10 20.02 -0.34 9.80
CA TRP A 10 19.38 0.79 10.48
C TRP A 10 20.19 2.09 10.45
N GLN A 11 21.46 2.05 10.06
CA GLN A 11 22.26 3.27 9.86
C GLN A 11 21.80 4.05 8.63
N ARG A 12 21.52 5.35 8.80
CA ARG A 12 21.13 6.26 7.71
C ARG A 12 22.34 7.06 7.24
N TRP A 13 23.08 6.53 6.28
CA TRP A 13 24.23 7.20 5.69
C TRP A 13 23.95 7.63 4.24
N PRO A 14 23.66 8.92 4.00
CA PRO A 14 23.24 9.41 2.69
C PRO A 14 24.34 9.27 1.61
N TRP A 15 25.61 9.21 2.03
CA TRP A 15 26.78 9.08 1.16
C TRP A 15 27.05 7.65 0.65
N LEU A 16 26.31 6.63 1.12
CA LEU A 16 26.45 5.27 0.62
C LEU A 16 26.01 5.15 -0.84
N PRO A 17 26.62 4.25 -1.64
CA PRO A 17 26.13 3.94 -2.99
C PRO A 17 24.64 3.59 -3.01
N ALA A 18 23.94 3.99 -4.08
CA ALA A 18 22.49 3.77 -4.22
C ALA A 18 22.07 2.32 -3.97
N ARG A 19 22.81 1.34 -4.53
CA ARG A 19 22.55 -0.10 -4.32
C ARG A 19 22.58 -0.51 -2.84
N ILE A 20 23.45 0.08 -2.03
CA ILE A 20 23.58 -0.24 -0.60
C ILE A 20 22.43 0.40 0.16
N ARG A 21 22.06 1.65 -0.16
CA ARG A 21 20.88 2.31 0.42
C ARG A 21 19.58 1.56 0.09
N SER A 22 19.44 1.04 -1.13
CA SER A 22 18.33 0.18 -1.53
C SER A 22 18.30 -1.12 -0.74
N TRP A 23 19.45 -1.78 -0.56
CA TRP A 23 19.54 -2.98 0.29
C TRP A 23 19.19 -2.68 1.76
N GLN A 24 19.69 -1.57 2.33
CA GLN A 24 19.36 -1.14 3.70
C GLN A 24 17.86 -0.86 3.83
N HIS A 25 17.24 -0.27 2.81
CA HIS A 25 15.81 -0.01 2.75
C HIS A 25 15.00 -1.31 2.73
N MET A 26 15.32 -2.24 1.83
CA MET A 26 14.65 -3.54 1.75
C MET A 26 14.73 -4.32 3.06
N PHE A 27 15.92 -4.39 3.68
CA PHE A 27 16.10 -5.11 4.94
C PHE A 27 15.29 -4.48 6.08
N ARG A 28 15.23 -3.13 6.16
CA ARG A 28 14.39 -2.45 7.14
C ARG A 28 12.90 -2.70 6.90
N VAL A 29 12.46 -2.72 5.64
CA VAL A 29 11.07 -3.04 5.28
C VAL A 29 10.72 -4.45 5.74
N GLU A 30 11.51 -5.47 5.40
CA GLU A 30 11.29 -6.86 5.84
C GLU A 30 11.16 -6.96 7.37
N GLU A 31 12.08 -6.33 8.10
CA GLU A 31 12.06 -6.34 9.56
C GLU A 31 10.87 -5.58 10.17
N VAL A 32 10.47 -4.48 9.54
CA VAL A 32 9.31 -3.68 9.95
C VAL A 32 8.01 -4.42 9.70
N VAL A 33 7.88 -5.11 8.56
CA VAL A 33 6.72 -5.97 8.28
C VAL A 33 6.58 -6.99 9.40
N ASP A 34 7.62 -7.78 9.67
CA ASP A 34 7.54 -8.87 10.65
C ASP A 34 7.20 -8.37 12.07
N ARG A 35 7.72 -7.20 12.45
CA ARG A 35 7.57 -6.66 13.82
C ARG A 35 6.29 -5.86 14.01
N PHE A 36 5.87 -5.11 13.00
CA PHE A 36 4.82 -4.10 13.11
C PHE A 36 3.59 -4.42 12.25
N TYR A 37 3.49 -5.64 11.70
CA TYR A 37 2.34 -6.09 10.92
C TYR A 37 0.98 -5.73 11.55
N PRO A 38 0.73 -5.91 12.87
CA PRO A 38 -0.56 -5.54 13.45
C PRO A 38 -0.86 -4.03 13.37
N GLN A 39 0.15 -3.19 13.63
CA GLN A 39 0.02 -1.74 13.56
C GLN A 39 -0.14 -1.27 12.10
N MET A 40 0.54 -1.96 11.18
CA MET A 40 0.37 -1.71 9.75
C MET A 40 -1.06 -2.03 9.30
N LEU A 41 -1.66 -3.13 9.76
CA LEU A 41 -3.06 -3.47 9.47
C LEU A 41 -4.03 -2.42 10.03
N GLU A 42 -3.79 -1.91 11.23
CA GLU A 42 -4.62 -0.84 11.82
C GLU A 42 -4.52 0.47 11.01
N LEU A 43 -3.31 0.88 10.64
CA LEU A 43 -3.08 2.05 9.79
C LEU A 43 -3.62 1.84 8.37
N GLU A 44 -3.64 0.61 7.87
CA GLU A 44 -4.23 0.25 6.58
C GLU A 44 -5.73 0.46 6.59
N GLN A 45 -6.42 -0.03 7.62
CA GLN A 45 -7.85 0.20 7.80
C GLN A 45 -8.20 1.69 7.89
N GLN A 46 -7.32 2.50 8.50
CA GLN A 46 -7.50 3.95 8.63
C GLN A 46 -7.20 4.74 7.35
N SER A 47 -6.37 4.19 6.46
CA SER A 47 -5.98 4.82 5.20
C SER A 47 -6.71 4.25 3.98
N MET A 48 -7.65 3.33 4.21
CA MET A 48 -8.47 2.75 3.17
C MET A 48 -9.44 3.79 2.62
N MET A 49 -9.41 3.95 1.32
CA MET A 49 -10.32 4.79 0.57
C MET A 49 -11.38 3.93 -0.12
N TYR A 50 -12.61 4.42 -0.06
CA TYR A 50 -13.76 3.80 -0.71
C TYR A 50 -14.18 4.68 -1.88
N LEU A 51 -14.07 4.15 -3.09
CA LEU A 51 -14.61 4.79 -4.29
C LEU A 51 -15.83 4.00 -4.75
N TRP A 52 -17.00 4.63 -4.67
CA TRP A 52 -18.22 4.07 -5.22
C TRP A 52 -18.31 4.40 -6.71
N ALA A 53 -18.41 3.36 -7.53
CA ALA A 53 -18.68 3.44 -8.96
C ALA A 53 -20.16 3.17 -9.20
N SER A 54 -20.90 4.25 -9.47
CA SER A 54 -22.34 4.19 -9.74
C SER A 54 -22.64 3.34 -10.98
N PRO A 55 -23.81 2.67 -11.07
CA PRO A 55 -24.15 1.86 -12.24
C PRO A 55 -24.11 2.58 -13.59
N ASP A 56 -24.32 3.90 -13.56
CA ASP A 56 -24.32 4.76 -14.75
C ASP A 56 -22.97 5.44 -15.00
N GLU A 57 -21.97 5.20 -14.15
CA GLU A 57 -20.67 5.84 -14.26
C GLU A 57 -19.80 5.15 -15.32
N PRO A 58 -19.26 5.89 -16.29
CA PRO A 58 -18.43 5.29 -17.31
C PRO A 58 -17.09 4.80 -16.72
N THR A 59 -16.63 3.64 -17.17
CA THR A 59 -15.34 3.04 -16.79
C THR A 59 -14.18 4.03 -16.84
N THR A 60 -14.16 4.91 -17.85
CA THR A 60 -13.12 5.93 -18.01
C THR A 60 -13.12 6.98 -16.90
N ALA A 61 -14.29 7.34 -16.34
CA ALA A 61 -14.36 8.28 -15.22
C ALA A 61 -13.83 7.64 -13.93
N ILE A 62 -14.18 6.37 -13.68
CA ILE A 62 -13.67 5.60 -12.54
C ILE A 62 -12.14 5.50 -12.61
N LEU A 63 -11.61 5.05 -13.76
CA LEU A 63 -10.15 4.92 -13.96
C LEU A 63 -9.42 6.27 -13.85
N GLN A 64 -10.04 7.35 -14.32
CA GLN A 64 -9.48 8.69 -14.15
C GLN A 64 -9.46 9.11 -12.67
N GLY A 65 -10.51 8.83 -11.90
CA GLY A 65 -10.55 9.09 -10.46
C GLY A 65 -9.42 8.36 -9.72
N ILE A 66 -9.17 7.09 -10.07
CA ILE A 66 -8.04 6.32 -9.54
C ILE A 66 -6.70 6.95 -9.95
N ALA A 67 -6.57 7.38 -11.21
CA ALA A 67 -5.36 8.03 -11.71
C ALA A 67 -5.10 9.40 -11.06
N ASP A 68 -6.14 10.15 -10.69
CA ASP A 68 -6.03 11.42 -9.97
C ASP A 68 -5.54 11.20 -8.54
N GLU A 69 -6.02 10.16 -7.87
CA GLU A 69 -5.57 9.77 -6.53
C GLU A 69 -4.10 9.33 -6.54
N PHE A 70 -3.70 8.55 -7.54
CA PHE A 70 -2.32 8.06 -7.63
C PHE A 70 -1.36 9.04 -8.30
N GLY A 71 -1.89 9.98 -9.08
CA GLY A 71 -1.18 11.00 -9.86
C GLY A 71 -0.69 10.45 -11.19
N SER A 72 -1.03 11.11 -12.31
CA SER A 72 -0.90 10.66 -13.71
C SER A 72 0.50 10.37 -14.28
N ARG A 73 1.57 10.36 -13.46
CA ARG A 73 2.96 10.31 -13.94
C ARG A 73 3.89 9.46 -13.07
N PRO A 74 4.93 8.85 -13.65
CA PRO A 74 5.98 8.16 -12.89
C PRO A 74 6.66 9.08 -11.88
N ARG A 75 6.87 8.58 -10.65
CA ARG A 75 7.55 9.32 -9.58
C ARG A 75 9.06 9.16 -9.66
N ALA A 76 9.79 10.23 -9.35
CA ALA A 76 11.26 10.26 -9.41
C ALA A 76 11.95 9.50 -8.25
N GLN A 77 11.24 9.24 -7.16
CA GLN A 77 11.70 8.42 -6.04
C GLN A 77 10.66 7.34 -5.77
N ILE A 78 11.10 6.08 -5.86
CA ILE A 78 10.29 4.90 -5.57
C ILE A 78 10.84 4.33 -4.27
N TYR A 79 10.12 4.54 -3.17
CA TYR A 79 10.37 3.78 -1.95
C TYR A 79 9.79 2.38 -2.17
N ALA A 80 10.50 1.33 -1.73
CA ALA A 80 10.00 -0.04 -1.85
C ALA A 80 8.67 -0.27 -1.11
N SER A 81 8.33 0.65 -0.21
CA SER A 81 7.07 0.69 0.52
C SER A 81 5.91 1.26 -0.29
N ASP A 82 6.14 2.08 -1.34
CA ASP A 82 5.12 2.81 -2.12
C ASP A 82 4.28 1.87 -3.01
N CYS A 83 3.52 0.99 -2.35
CA CYS A 83 2.63 0.01 -2.91
C CYS A 83 1.18 0.42 -2.67
N ILE A 84 0.31 -0.03 -3.56
CA ILE A 84 -1.12 0.17 -3.52
C ILE A 84 -1.83 -1.15 -3.78
N SER A 85 -2.92 -1.35 -3.06
CA SER A 85 -3.85 -2.47 -3.26
C SER A 85 -5.19 -1.90 -3.69
N ILE A 86 -5.77 -2.48 -4.74
CA ILE A 86 -7.10 -2.14 -5.24
C ILE A 86 -7.90 -3.43 -5.28
N ASN A 87 -9.03 -3.46 -4.59
CA ASN A 87 -9.98 -4.55 -4.66
C ASN A 87 -11.30 -4.03 -5.26
N VAL A 88 -11.78 -4.69 -6.30
CA VAL A 88 -13.03 -4.34 -6.97
C VAL A 88 -14.09 -5.33 -6.52
N VAL A 89 -15.08 -4.84 -5.77
CA VAL A 89 -16.15 -5.69 -5.22
C VAL A 89 -17.51 -5.22 -5.71
N GLU A 90 -18.40 -6.17 -5.97
CA GLU A 90 -19.82 -5.87 -6.15
C GLU A 90 -20.43 -5.43 -4.83
N CYS A 91 -21.19 -4.36 -4.88
CA CYS A 91 -21.82 -3.78 -3.71
C CYS A 91 -23.14 -3.12 -4.15
N SER A 92 -24.21 -3.31 -3.38
CA SER A 92 -25.45 -2.55 -3.62
C SER A 92 -25.31 -1.11 -3.15
N GLU A 93 -26.15 -0.21 -3.67
CA GLU A 93 -26.15 1.21 -3.26
C GLU A 93 -26.38 1.36 -1.75
N GLN A 94 -27.28 0.57 -1.16
CA GLN A 94 -27.52 0.56 0.29
C GLN A 94 -26.28 0.11 1.09
N GLU A 95 -25.51 -0.85 0.58
CA GLU A 95 -24.27 -1.29 1.20
C GLU A 95 -23.16 -0.23 1.06
N ALA A 96 -23.10 0.45 -0.09
CA ALA A 96 -22.19 1.56 -0.31
C ALA A 96 -22.45 2.72 0.66
N ASP A 97 -23.72 3.11 0.85
CA ASP A 97 -24.12 4.13 1.83
C ASP A 97 -23.69 3.78 3.25
N ARG A 98 -23.84 2.50 3.63
CA ARG A 98 -23.44 2.00 4.95
C ARG A 98 -21.93 2.05 5.14
N LEU A 99 -21.13 1.67 4.14
CA LEU A 99 -19.66 1.80 4.19
C LEU A 99 -19.24 3.27 4.33
N GLN A 100 -19.87 4.16 3.57
CA GLN A 100 -19.60 5.60 3.65
C GLN A 100 -20.01 6.21 5.00
N ALA A 101 -21.01 5.64 5.67
CA ALA A 101 -21.40 5.98 7.03
C ALA A 101 -20.45 5.40 8.11
N GLY A 102 -19.42 4.64 7.71
CA GLY A 102 -18.45 4.01 8.60
C GLY A 102 -18.92 2.69 9.23
N GLU A 103 -20.01 2.11 8.72
CA GLU A 103 -20.44 0.79 9.18
C GLU A 103 -19.55 -0.31 8.61
N SER A 104 -19.20 -1.28 9.46
CA SER A 104 -18.53 -2.50 9.04
C SER A 104 -19.55 -3.62 8.80
N PHE A 105 -19.46 -4.27 7.64
CA PHE A 105 -20.21 -5.49 7.34
C PHE A 105 -19.40 -6.41 6.46
N HIS A 106 -19.83 -7.67 6.39
CA HIS A 106 -19.13 -8.69 5.63
C HIS A 106 -19.77 -8.85 4.24
N LEU A 107 -18.94 -8.76 3.21
CA LEU A 107 -19.28 -9.15 1.85
C LEU A 107 -18.77 -10.57 1.60
N GLY A 108 -19.54 -11.37 0.87
CA GLY A 108 -19.11 -12.72 0.47
C GLY A 108 -17.98 -12.68 -0.55
N ASP A 109 -17.10 -13.68 -0.53
CA ASP A 109 -15.96 -13.79 -1.45
C ASP A 109 -16.37 -13.83 -2.94
N ASP A 110 -17.59 -14.28 -3.22
CA ASP A 110 -18.19 -14.34 -4.57
C ASP A 110 -18.42 -12.95 -5.19
N ARG A 111 -18.35 -11.89 -4.37
CA ARG A 111 -18.51 -10.50 -4.79
C ARG A 111 -17.22 -9.85 -5.27
N LEU A 112 -16.07 -10.47 -5.04
CA LEU A 112 -14.78 -9.96 -5.50
C LEU A 112 -14.64 -10.18 -7.02
N ARG A 113 -14.66 -9.09 -7.79
CA ARG A 113 -14.40 -9.11 -9.23
C ARG A 113 -12.92 -9.28 -9.55
N GLY A 114 -12.07 -8.76 -8.68
CA GLY A 114 -10.64 -8.97 -8.74
C GLY A 114 -9.88 -8.02 -7.84
N SER A 115 -8.57 -8.23 -7.78
CA SER A 115 -7.66 -7.40 -7.01
C SER A 115 -6.38 -7.16 -7.79
N TRP A 116 -5.77 -6.02 -7.50
CA TRP A 116 -4.44 -5.68 -7.99
C TRP A 116 -3.61 -5.13 -6.83
N LEU A 117 -2.40 -5.67 -6.68
CA LEU A 117 -1.40 -5.19 -5.74
C LEU A 117 -0.14 -4.89 -6.53
N GLY A 118 0.36 -3.68 -6.42
CA GLY A 118 1.57 -3.28 -7.12
C GLY A 118 2.16 -2.00 -6.57
N HIS A 119 3.35 -1.66 -7.06
CA HIS A 119 3.89 -0.34 -6.80
C HIS A 119 3.03 0.73 -7.45
N ARG A 120 2.88 1.87 -6.78
CA ARG A 120 2.04 2.98 -7.25
C ARG A 120 2.48 3.51 -8.62
N ASP A 121 3.77 3.47 -8.93
CA ASP A 121 4.31 3.87 -10.25
C ASP A 121 3.93 2.91 -11.38
N ARG A 122 3.60 1.65 -11.05
CA ARG A 122 3.14 0.62 -12.00
C ARG A 122 1.67 0.75 -12.34
N TRP A 123 0.92 1.60 -11.66
CA TRP A 123 -0.49 1.87 -11.99
C TRP A 123 -0.68 2.18 -13.47
N PHE A 124 0.15 3.07 -14.04
CA PHE A 124 0.03 3.49 -15.45
C PHE A 124 0.43 2.46 -16.49
N TRP A 125 1.16 1.42 -16.08
CA TRP A 125 1.74 0.45 -17.00
C TRP A 125 1.10 -0.93 -16.89
N GLU A 126 0.49 -1.22 -15.75
CA GLU A 126 0.03 -2.56 -15.41
C GLU A 126 -1.30 -2.49 -14.65
N GLY A 127 -1.37 -1.67 -13.59
CA GLY A 127 -2.55 -1.60 -12.74
C GLY A 127 -3.82 -1.20 -13.51
N HIS A 128 -3.71 -0.22 -14.41
CA HIS A 128 -4.78 0.19 -15.30
C HIS A 128 -5.34 -0.99 -16.12
N ASP A 129 -4.46 -1.71 -16.82
CA ASP A 129 -4.84 -2.80 -17.72
C ASP A 129 -5.37 -4.03 -16.96
N VAL A 130 -5.00 -4.18 -15.69
CA VAL A 130 -5.54 -5.21 -14.80
C VAL A 130 -6.93 -4.84 -14.29
N ILE A 131 -7.15 -3.59 -13.87
CA ILE A 131 -8.42 -3.15 -13.27
C ILE A 131 -9.50 -2.88 -14.32
N GLU A 132 -9.16 -2.31 -15.47
CA GLU A 132 -10.14 -1.94 -16.51
C GLU A 132 -11.11 -3.09 -16.88
N PRO A 133 -10.64 -4.34 -17.14
CA PRO A 133 -11.54 -5.46 -17.44
C PRO A 133 -12.49 -5.83 -16.28
N MET A 134 -12.11 -5.53 -15.03
CA MET A 134 -12.90 -5.86 -13.83
C MET A 134 -14.09 -4.93 -13.64
N LEU A 135 -14.05 -3.72 -14.21
CA LEU A 135 -15.09 -2.71 -14.07
C LEU A 135 -16.31 -2.97 -14.96
N ALA A 136 -16.14 -3.75 -16.04
CA ALA A 136 -17.14 -4.01 -17.08
C ALA A 136 -17.70 -2.72 -17.75
N PRO A 137 -18.40 -2.82 -18.90
CA PRO A 137 -18.95 -1.65 -19.60
C PRO A 137 -20.14 -1.00 -18.89
N ASN A 138 -20.81 -1.75 -17.99
CA ASN A 138 -21.95 -1.34 -17.18
C ASN A 138 -21.75 -1.91 -15.76
N PRO A 139 -20.93 -1.27 -14.92
CA PRO A 139 -20.69 -1.74 -13.56
C PRO A 139 -22.03 -1.88 -12.83
N SER A 140 -22.37 -3.03 -12.26
CA SER A 140 -23.65 -3.20 -11.53
C SER A 140 -23.52 -2.76 -10.07
N GLY A 141 -23.08 -1.53 -9.84
CA GLY A 141 -22.72 -1.05 -8.50
C GLY A 141 -21.42 -1.71 -8.02
N LEU A 142 -20.31 -0.98 -8.16
CA LEU A 142 -19.00 -1.48 -7.75
C LEU A 142 -18.44 -0.58 -6.65
N MET A 143 -17.86 -1.20 -5.63
CA MET A 143 -17.04 -0.52 -4.65
C MET A 143 -15.58 -0.86 -4.93
N LEU A 144 -14.74 0.18 -5.03
CA LEU A 144 -13.30 0.04 -5.11
C LEU A 144 -12.71 0.33 -3.74
N LEU A 145 -12.06 -0.67 -3.16
CA LEU A 145 -11.33 -0.57 -1.92
C LEU A 145 -9.86 -0.31 -2.25
N ILE A 146 -9.40 0.90 -1.97
CA ILE A 146 -8.05 1.35 -2.30
C ILE A 146 -7.27 1.52 -1.01
N SER A 147 -6.14 0.81 -0.89
CA SER A 147 -5.24 0.88 0.27
C SER A 147 -3.87 1.40 -0.16
N HIS A 148 -3.37 2.40 0.57
CA HIS A 148 -2.05 2.99 0.37
C HIS A 148 -1.06 2.44 1.39
N VAL A 149 -0.27 1.46 0.96
CA VAL A 149 0.64 0.75 1.86
C VAL A 149 1.92 1.58 2.14
N GLY A 150 2.33 2.44 1.21
CA GLY A 150 3.54 3.27 1.32
C GLY A 150 3.59 4.23 2.50
N PRO A 151 2.61 5.14 2.64
CA PRO A 151 2.58 6.07 3.77
C PRO A 151 2.55 5.38 5.13
N ILE A 152 1.94 4.19 5.23
CA ILE A 152 1.90 3.37 6.46
C ILE A 152 3.31 2.93 6.83
N PHE A 153 4.03 2.34 5.88
CA PHE A 153 5.43 1.96 6.08
C PHE A 153 6.31 3.14 6.43
N ASP A 154 6.16 4.26 5.74
CA ASP A 154 6.97 5.45 5.99
C ASP A 154 6.70 6.02 7.38
N GLN A 155 5.44 5.99 7.85
CA GLN A 155 5.09 6.38 9.22
C GLN A 155 5.73 5.44 10.25
N VAL A 156 5.65 4.12 10.06
CA VAL A 156 6.24 3.14 10.99
C VAL A 156 7.77 3.20 10.98
N ILE A 157 8.41 3.40 9.82
CA ILE A 157 9.87 3.57 9.69
C ILE A 157 10.34 4.94 10.23
N ALA A 158 9.48 5.96 10.18
CA ALA A 158 9.75 7.30 10.70
C ALA A 158 9.58 7.38 12.22
N GLN A 159 8.75 6.51 12.81
CA GLN A 159 8.70 6.37 14.25
C GLN A 159 10.12 6.01 14.74
N PRO A 160 10.70 6.77 15.68
CA PRO A 160 11.85 6.26 16.39
C PRO A 160 11.38 4.93 16.96
N ALA A 161 12.04 3.83 16.59
CA ALA A 161 11.87 2.62 17.38
C ALA A 161 12.08 3.07 18.83
N ASP A 162 11.21 2.67 19.76
CA ASP A 162 11.59 2.71 21.16
C ASP A 162 12.83 1.80 21.25
N LEU A 163 13.99 2.44 21.13
CA LEU A 163 15.32 1.83 21.11
C LEU A 163 15.69 1.52 22.56
N GLU A 164 14.81 0.85 23.29
CA GLU A 164 15.23 0.12 24.50
C GLU A 164 16.14 -1.06 24.13
N ASP A 165 16.15 -1.45 22.83
CA ASP A 165 17.12 -2.35 22.22
C ASP A 165 17.83 -1.68 21.02
N GLU A 166 18.46 -0.52 21.21
CA GLU A 166 19.45 -0.04 20.24
C GLU A 166 20.52 -1.15 20.11
N PRO A 167 20.70 -1.81 18.94
CA PRO A 167 21.75 -2.80 18.81
C PRO A 167 23.07 -2.09 19.00
N GLN A 168 23.68 -2.22 20.18
CA GLN A 168 25.02 -1.71 20.41
C GLN A 168 25.94 -2.29 19.35
N ALA A 169 26.84 -1.46 18.82
CA ALA A 169 27.83 -1.91 17.86
C ALA A 169 28.50 -3.18 18.43
N PRO A 170 28.42 -4.33 17.73
CA PRO A 170 29.04 -5.54 18.24
C PRO A 170 30.53 -5.26 18.43
N ALA A 171 31.06 -5.63 19.61
CA ALA A 171 32.47 -5.46 19.92
C ALA A 171 33.30 -6.12 18.81
N MET A 172 34.04 -5.31 18.05
CA MET A 172 34.91 -5.81 17.01
C MET A 172 36.04 -6.61 17.68
N PRO A 173 36.24 -7.90 17.34
CA PRO A 173 37.42 -8.62 17.80
C PRO A 173 38.66 -7.91 17.23
N ARG A 174 39.61 -7.59 18.12
CA ARG A 174 40.91 -7.03 17.75
C ARG A 174 41.77 -8.06 17.04
#